data_AF-A0AAD5BXJ9-F1
#
_entry.id   AF-A0AAD5BXJ9-F1
#
_cell.length_a   1.000
_cell.length_b   1.000
_cell.length_c   1.000
_cell.angle_alpha   90.00
_cell.angle_beta   90.00
_cell.angle_gamma   90.00
#
_symmetry.space_group_name_H-M   'P 1'
#
loop_
_entity.id
_entity.type
_entity.pdbx_description
1 polymer ?
#
loop_
_entity_poly.entity_id
_entity_poly.type
_entity_poly.pdbx_seq_one_letter_code
_entity_poly.pdbx_strand_id
1 'polypeptide(L)'
;MTTDQDSQAPVAVKDNRIDVDDNDAEDELHKLLLPNLDELPVSPPSAMEFNFVTYFAPDFMKPEHDQYIYRHANGLCVVGLAAGHVAFKDEGGITAVDFNVGKSNRSEIKVIGKRKRNAQQFESNTALCKVCTNNAFYIVR
;
A
#
# COMPACT_ATOMS: atom_id res chain seq x y z
N MET A 1 73.32 -19.97 -54.57
CA MET A 1 71.95 -20.04 -54.00
C MET A 1 72.13 -19.89 -52.50
N THR A 2 71.91 -18.69 -52.00
CA THR A 2 72.12 -18.34 -50.59
C THR A 2 71.14 -17.23 -50.23
N THR A 3 70.75 -17.22 -48.94
CA THR A 3 69.76 -16.39 -48.22
C THR A 3 68.33 -16.95 -48.28
N ASP A 4 67.54 -17.04 -47.20
CA ASP A 4 67.42 -16.17 -46.03
C ASP A 4 67.04 -16.91 -44.72
N GLN A 5 67.46 -16.30 -43.61
CA GLN A 5 66.97 -16.54 -42.25
C GLN A 5 65.59 -15.90 -42.09
N ASP A 6 64.67 -16.53 -41.36
CA ASP A 6 63.52 -15.82 -40.81
C ASP A 6 63.44 -16.05 -39.30
N SER A 7 63.66 -14.95 -38.58
CA SER A 7 63.61 -14.83 -37.13
C SER A 7 62.21 -14.40 -36.75
N GLN A 8 61.47 -15.27 -36.05
CA GLN A 8 60.13 -14.95 -35.59
C GLN A 8 60.18 -14.27 -34.21
N ALA A 9 59.79 -13.00 -34.17
CA ALA A 9 59.73 -12.17 -32.97
C ALA A 9 58.60 -12.61 -32.01
N PRO A 10 58.73 -12.35 -30.69
CA PRO A 10 57.69 -12.70 -29.73
C PRO A 10 56.52 -11.71 -29.81
N VAL A 11 55.30 -12.25 -29.86
CA VAL A 11 54.06 -11.47 -29.84
C VAL A 11 53.86 -10.89 -28.44
N ALA A 12 53.99 -9.57 -28.32
CA ALA A 12 53.73 -8.86 -27.08
C ALA A 12 52.22 -8.88 -26.77
N VAL A 13 51.84 -9.63 -25.73
CA VAL A 13 50.52 -9.50 -25.11
C VAL A 13 50.51 -8.16 -24.37
N LYS A 14 49.84 -7.16 -24.96
CA LYS A 14 49.54 -5.91 -24.25
C LYS A 14 48.48 -6.21 -23.20
N ASP A 15 48.94 -6.33 -21.95
CA ASP A 15 48.08 -6.31 -20.78
C ASP A 15 47.47 -4.90 -20.69
N ASN A 16 46.25 -4.74 -21.21
CA ASN A 16 45.46 -3.52 -21.07
C ASN A 16 45.00 -3.44 -19.61
N ARG A 17 45.93 -3.12 -18.70
CA ARG A 17 45.58 -2.64 -17.38
C ARG A 17 44.96 -1.26 -17.57
N ILE A 18 43.64 -1.23 -17.47
CA ILE A 18 42.91 0.02 -17.28
C ILE A 18 43.25 0.42 -15.85
N ASP A 19 44.14 1.39 -15.70
CA ASP A 19 44.33 2.10 -14.44
C ASP A 19 43.04 2.90 -14.20
N VAL A 20 42.01 2.23 -13.69
CA VAL A 20 40.81 2.92 -13.18
C VAL A 20 41.31 3.65 -11.94
N ASP A 21 41.20 4.98 -11.92
CA ASP A 21 41.46 5.75 -10.71
C ASP A 21 40.60 5.14 -9.60
N ASP A 22 41.21 4.74 -8.47
CA ASP A 22 40.48 4.05 -7.39
C ASP A 22 39.26 4.89 -6.95
N ASN A 23 39.34 6.21 -7.07
CA ASN A 23 38.21 7.13 -6.83
C ASN A 23 37.04 6.94 -7.83
N ASP A 24 37.31 6.74 -9.12
CA ASP A 24 36.29 6.55 -10.14
C ASP A 24 35.57 5.21 -9.95
N ALA A 25 36.31 4.17 -9.58
CA ALA A 25 35.75 2.85 -9.29
C ALA A 25 34.88 2.86 -8.03
N GLU A 26 35.32 3.58 -6.98
CA GLU A 26 34.54 3.80 -5.77
C GLU A 26 33.25 4.58 -6.08
N ASP A 27 33.33 5.65 -6.88
CA ASP A 27 32.16 6.46 -7.28
C ASP A 27 31.14 5.66 -8.09
N GLU A 28 31.59 4.79 -9.01
CA GLU A 28 30.70 3.87 -9.73
C GLU A 28 30.04 2.85 -8.81
N LEU A 29 30.80 2.28 -7.87
CA LEU A 29 30.28 1.36 -6.87
C LEU A 29 29.26 2.04 -5.96
N HIS A 30 29.53 3.28 -5.54
CA HIS A 30 28.60 4.09 -4.76
C HIS A 30 27.29 4.37 -5.51
N LYS A 31 27.35 4.65 -6.82
CA LYS A 31 26.16 4.81 -7.68
C LYS A 31 25.36 3.52 -7.88
N LEU A 32 26.02 2.35 -7.83
CA LEU A 32 25.35 1.05 -7.94
C LEU A 32 24.70 0.60 -6.62
N LEU A 33 25.31 0.95 -5.48
CA LEU A 33 24.86 0.49 -4.16
C LEU A 33 23.80 1.38 -3.52
N LEU A 34 23.83 2.69 -3.80
CA LEU A 34 22.92 3.65 -3.18
C LEU A 34 21.81 4.06 -4.16
N PRO A 35 20.54 4.08 -3.71
CA PRO A 35 19.49 4.69 -4.51
C PRO A 35 19.78 6.17 -4.72
N ASN A 36 19.36 6.70 -5.87
CA ASN A 36 19.49 8.11 -6.17
C ASN A 36 18.75 8.94 -5.10
N LEU A 37 19.47 9.81 -4.41
CA LEU A 37 18.93 10.61 -3.31
C LEU A 37 17.82 11.55 -3.78
N ASP A 38 17.90 12.01 -5.03
CA ASP A 38 16.88 12.88 -5.64
C ASP A 38 15.57 12.14 -5.97
N GLU A 39 15.60 10.80 -5.99
CA GLU A 39 14.44 9.95 -6.24
C GLU A 39 13.77 9.47 -4.94
N LEU A 40 14.36 9.76 -3.78
CA LEU A 40 13.78 9.38 -2.50
C LEU A 40 12.58 10.27 -2.16
N PRO A 41 11.50 9.69 -1.60
CA PRO A 41 10.36 10.48 -1.16
C PRO A 41 10.78 11.41 -0.01
N VAL A 42 10.27 12.66 -0.04
CA VAL A 42 10.56 13.71 0.95
C VAL A 42 10.24 13.26 2.38
N SER A 43 9.24 12.42 2.54
CA SER A 43 8.87 11.80 3.81
C SER A 43 8.58 10.32 3.62
N PRO A 44 8.86 9.47 4.63
CA PRO A 44 8.45 8.08 4.58
C PRO A 44 6.92 7.98 4.44
N PRO A 45 6.40 6.94 3.76
CA PRO A 45 4.97 6.69 3.67
C PRO A 45 4.34 6.58 5.06
N SER A 46 3.10 7.01 5.18
CA SER A 46 2.33 6.85 6.42
C SER A 46 2.05 5.37 6.72
N ALA A 47 1.73 5.07 7.99
CA ALA A 47 1.36 3.72 8.37
C ALA A 47 0.14 3.19 7.59
N MET A 48 -0.80 4.05 7.18
CA MET A 48 -1.93 3.60 6.35
C MET A 48 -1.49 3.23 4.94
N GLU A 49 -0.72 4.09 4.29
CA GLU A 49 -0.24 3.87 2.91
C GLU A 49 0.66 2.64 2.81
N PHE A 50 1.49 2.41 3.83
CA PHE A 50 2.38 1.27 3.85
C PHE A 50 1.65 -0.06 4.13
N ASN A 51 0.69 -0.06 5.07
CA ASN A 51 0.09 -1.30 5.56
C ASN A 51 -1.22 -1.68 4.86
N PHE A 52 -1.89 -0.74 4.18
CA PHE A 52 -3.21 -0.96 3.61
C PHE A 52 -3.29 -0.58 2.13
N VAL A 53 -3.99 -1.42 1.37
CA VAL A 53 -4.45 -1.08 0.02
C VAL A 53 -5.83 -0.44 0.13
N THR A 54 -6.01 0.73 -0.47
CA THR A 54 -7.28 1.47 -0.45
C THR A 54 -8.13 1.11 -1.65
N TYR A 55 -9.38 0.73 -1.39
CA TYR A 55 -10.44 0.57 -2.39
C TYR A 55 -11.57 1.54 -2.09
N PHE A 56 -12.27 1.97 -3.13
CA PHE A 56 -13.49 2.75 -3.01
C PHE A 56 -14.67 1.92 -3.54
N ALA A 57 -15.76 1.97 -2.80
CA ALA A 57 -17.04 1.35 -3.13
C ALA A 57 -18.05 2.48 -3.41
N PRO A 58 -18.13 2.96 -4.66
CA PRO A 58 -19.09 4.00 -5.02
C PRO A 58 -20.52 3.47 -5.02
N ASP A 59 -21.47 4.26 -4.54
CA ASP A 59 -22.90 3.94 -4.61
C ASP A 59 -23.52 4.61 -5.84
N PHE A 60 -23.87 3.79 -6.85
CA PHE A 60 -24.48 4.28 -8.08
C PHE A 60 -25.97 4.60 -7.95
N MET A 61 -26.63 4.12 -6.89
CA MET A 61 -28.06 4.37 -6.66
C MET A 61 -28.27 5.66 -5.87
N LYS A 62 -27.36 5.96 -4.94
CA LYS A 62 -27.38 7.17 -4.13
C LYS A 62 -26.06 7.92 -4.29
N PRO A 63 -26.03 9.05 -5.02
CA PRO A 63 -24.81 9.82 -5.15
C PRO A 63 -24.30 10.25 -3.77
N GLU A 64 -22.98 10.32 -3.61
CA GLU A 64 -22.29 10.73 -2.39
C GLU A 64 -22.55 9.82 -1.17
N HIS A 65 -22.94 8.56 -1.41
CA HIS A 65 -23.02 7.51 -0.39
C HIS A 65 -21.84 6.53 -0.49
N ASP A 66 -20.72 7.03 -1.01
CA ASP A 66 -19.54 6.24 -1.29
C ASP A 66 -18.82 5.81 0.00
N GLN A 67 -18.30 4.60 -0.03
CA GLN A 67 -17.56 4.01 1.08
C GLN A 67 -16.13 3.70 0.66
N TYR A 68 -15.23 3.55 1.63
CA TYR A 68 -13.87 3.08 1.39
C TYR A 68 -13.60 1.80 2.16
N ILE A 69 -12.66 1.01 1.63
CA ILE A 69 -12.17 -0.22 2.23
C ILE A 69 -10.65 -0.17 2.25
N TYR A 70 -10.06 -0.19 3.44
CA TYR A 70 -8.63 -0.42 3.63
C TYR A 70 -8.38 -1.90 3.88
N ARG A 71 -7.67 -2.55 2.97
CA ARG A 71 -7.35 -3.98 3.05
C ARG A 71 -5.88 -4.17 3.45
N HIS A 72 -5.66 -4.82 4.59
CA HIS A 72 -4.35 -5.23 5.06
C HIS A 72 -3.94 -6.58 4.45
N ALA A 73 -2.63 -6.81 4.28
CA ALA A 73 -2.11 -8.09 3.78
C ALA A 73 -2.50 -9.29 4.66
N ASN A 74 -2.61 -9.09 5.98
CA ASN A 74 -3.06 -10.09 6.97
C ASN A 74 -4.57 -10.43 6.88
N GLY A 75 -5.30 -9.88 5.90
CA GLY A 75 -6.74 -10.12 5.72
C GLY A 75 -7.64 -9.32 6.66
N LEU A 76 -7.10 -8.38 7.44
CA LEU A 76 -7.88 -7.40 8.16
C LEU A 76 -8.39 -6.33 7.19
N CYS A 77 -9.64 -5.92 7.35
CA CYS A 77 -10.24 -4.84 6.57
C CYS A 77 -10.80 -3.77 7.50
N VAL A 78 -10.61 -2.50 7.13
CA VAL A 78 -11.30 -1.36 7.75
C VAL A 78 -12.26 -0.80 6.71
N VAL A 79 -13.52 -0.63 7.07
CA VAL A 79 -14.55 -0.08 6.19
C VAL A 79 -15.04 1.23 6.81
N GLY A 80 -15.25 2.25 5.98
CA GLY A 80 -15.72 3.55 6.43
C GLY A 80 -16.35 4.38 5.32
N LEU A 81 -16.77 5.59 5.67
CA LEU A 81 -17.38 6.55 4.75
C LEU A 81 -16.30 7.27 3.95
N ALA A 82 -16.45 7.37 2.62
CA ALA A 82 -15.51 8.13 1.79
C ALA A 82 -15.50 9.62 2.19
N ALA A 83 -14.40 10.32 1.93
CA ALA A 83 -14.25 11.73 2.33
C ALA A 83 -15.32 12.66 1.74
N GLY A 84 -15.87 12.31 0.57
CA GLY A 84 -16.96 13.05 -0.10
C GLY A 84 -18.38 12.67 0.37
N HIS A 85 -18.51 11.77 1.35
CA HIS A 85 -19.80 11.23 1.76
C HIS A 85 -20.71 12.30 2.38
N VAL A 86 -22.01 12.25 2.07
CA VAL A 86 -23.03 13.24 2.51
C VAL A 86 -23.05 13.47 4.02
N ALA A 87 -22.78 12.44 4.82
CA ALA A 87 -22.69 12.51 6.28
C ALA A 87 -21.71 13.57 6.82
N PHE A 88 -20.68 13.92 6.05
CA PHE A 88 -19.72 14.97 6.42
C PHE A 88 -20.19 16.38 6.03
N LYS A 89 -21.21 16.49 5.17
CA LYS A 89 -21.81 17.76 4.73
C LYS A 89 -22.98 18.19 5.62
N ASP A 90 -23.57 17.27 6.36
CA ASP A 90 -24.66 17.56 7.30
C ASP A 90 -24.23 18.58 8.37
N GLU A 91 -25.10 19.54 8.67
CA GLU A 91 -24.87 20.54 9.71
C GLU A 91 -24.71 19.87 11.09
N GLY A 92 -23.49 19.96 11.62
CA GLY A 92 -23.09 19.36 12.89
C GLY A 92 -22.41 17.98 12.79
N GLY A 93 -22.23 17.46 11.58
CA GLY A 93 -21.39 16.30 11.29
C GLY A 93 -21.84 15.00 11.96
N ILE A 94 -20.87 14.08 12.13
CA ILE A 94 -21.10 12.76 12.72
C ILE A 94 -21.18 12.90 14.24
N THR A 95 -22.29 12.45 14.83
CA THR A 95 -22.54 12.53 16.27
C THR A 95 -22.24 11.23 17.00
N ALA A 96 -22.55 10.10 16.37
CA ALA A 96 -22.39 8.78 16.98
C ALA A 96 -22.25 7.67 15.93
N VAL A 97 -21.75 6.52 16.37
CA VAL A 97 -21.75 5.28 15.58
C VAL A 97 -22.49 4.20 16.38
N ASP A 98 -23.55 3.67 15.81
CA ASP A 98 -24.39 2.63 16.40
C ASP A 98 -24.13 1.27 15.71
N PHE A 99 -23.68 0.29 16.49
CA PHE A 99 -23.44 -1.07 16.03
C PHE A 99 -24.67 -1.98 16.13
N ASN A 100 -25.80 -1.45 16.59
CA ASN A 100 -27.07 -2.15 16.62
C ASN A 100 -27.77 -2.10 15.25
N VAL A 101 -27.36 -3.04 14.39
CA VAL A 101 -27.88 -3.23 13.05
C VAL A 101 -28.72 -4.51 12.96
N GLY A 102 -30.03 -4.33 12.75
CA GLY A 102 -30.99 -5.43 12.71
C GLY A 102 -31.46 -5.85 14.11
N LYS A 103 -31.28 -7.12 14.47
CA LYS A 103 -31.71 -7.71 15.76
C LYS A 103 -30.55 -8.00 16.73
N SER A 104 -29.33 -7.57 16.40
CA SER A 104 -28.13 -7.92 17.17
C SER A 104 -27.11 -6.78 17.13
N ASN A 105 -26.52 -6.48 18.28
CA ASN A 105 -25.44 -5.54 18.38
C ASN A 105 -24.11 -6.18 17.93
N ARG A 106 -23.49 -5.62 16.88
CA ARG A 106 -22.24 -6.15 16.32
C ARG A 106 -21.04 -5.91 17.22
N SER A 107 -21.08 -4.93 18.13
CA SER A 107 -19.97 -4.66 19.06
C SER A 107 -19.78 -5.77 20.10
N GLU A 108 -20.81 -6.57 20.35
CA GLU A 108 -20.79 -7.67 21.33
C GLU A 108 -20.17 -8.96 20.74
N ILE A 109 -19.93 -9.00 19.43
CA ILE A 109 -19.39 -10.19 18.76
C ILE A 109 -17.92 -10.36 19.14
N LYS A 110 -17.68 -11.29 20.09
CA LYS A 110 -16.34 -11.66 20.51
C LYS A 110 -15.85 -12.89 19.76
N VAL A 111 -14.95 -12.67 18.81
CA VAL A 111 -14.31 -13.73 18.03
C VAL A 111 -13.07 -14.24 18.77
N ILE A 112 -13.07 -15.50 19.22
CA ILE A 112 -11.98 -16.08 20.03
C ILE A 112 -11.50 -17.45 19.53
N GLY A 113 -10.26 -17.78 19.87
CA GLY A 113 -9.66 -19.10 19.68
C GLY A 113 -9.21 -19.44 18.24
N LYS A 114 -8.70 -20.67 18.07
CA LYS A 114 -8.33 -21.22 16.77
C LYS A 114 -9.56 -21.32 15.86
N ARG A 115 -9.39 -21.00 14.57
CA ARG A 115 -10.46 -20.95 13.57
C ARG A 115 -11.55 -19.90 13.82
N LYS A 116 -11.27 -18.89 14.67
CA LYS A 116 -12.15 -17.71 14.86
C LYS A 116 -13.59 -18.14 15.18
N ARG A 117 -13.77 -18.99 16.21
CA ARG A 117 -15.11 -19.47 16.59
C ARG A 117 -16.01 -18.27 16.92
N ASN A 118 -17.27 -18.37 16.50
CA ASN A 118 -18.28 -17.30 16.57
C ASN A 118 -18.01 -16.10 15.65
N ALA A 119 -17.05 -16.19 14.72
CA ALA A 119 -16.95 -15.21 13.65
C ALA A 119 -18.24 -15.20 12.84
N GLN A 120 -18.77 -14.01 12.62
CA GLN A 120 -19.89 -13.83 11.74
C GLN A 120 -19.40 -13.84 10.29
N GLN A 121 -20.13 -14.57 9.45
CA GLN A 121 -19.94 -14.49 8.01
C GLN A 121 -20.70 -13.26 7.48
N PHE A 122 -20.01 -12.43 6.73
CA PHE A 122 -20.59 -11.25 6.09
C PHE A 122 -20.76 -11.50 4.59
N GLU A 123 -21.88 -11.02 4.08
CA GLU A 123 -22.16 -10.85 2.65
C GLU A 123 -21.99 -9.38 2.26
N SER A 124 -21.86 -9.10 0.97
CA SER A 124 -21.60 -7.75 0.43
C SER A 124 -22.65 -6.69 0.79
N ASN A 125 -23.86 -7.11 1.18
CA ASN A 125 -24.97 -6.23 1.58
C ASN A 125 -25.15 -6.18 3.11
N THR A 126 -24.27 -6.80 3.90
CA THR A 126 -24.42 -6.83 5.35
C THR A 126 -24.29 -5.43 5.92
N ALA A 127 -25.15 -5.07 6.88
CA ALA A 127 -24.97 -3.82 7.62
C ALA A 127 -23.94 -4.03 8.73
N LEU A 128 -22.88 -3.22 8.75
CA LEU A 128 -21.83 -3.27 9.78
C LEU A 128 -22.18 -2.37 10.96
N CYS A 129 -22.50 -1.11 10.68
CA CYS A 129 -22.92 -0.12 11.66
C CYS A 129 -23.76 0.98 11.01
N LYS A 130 -24.38 1.81 11.84
CA LYS A 130 -25.03 3.06 11.45
C LYS A 130 -24.16 4.21 11.93
N VAL A 131 -23.82 5.11 11.02
CA VAL A 131 -23.20 6.39 11.34
C VAL A 131 -24.32 7.41 11.46
N CYS A 132 -24.50 7.96 12.65
CA CYS A 132 -25.56 8.91 12.96
C CYS A 132 -25.05 10.35 12.81
N THR A 133 -25.86 11.18 12.19
CA THR A 133 -25.74 12.64 12.19
C THR A 133 -26.88 13.22 13.04
N ASN A 134 -26.98 14.55 13.13
CA ASN A 134 -28.08 15.19 13.88
C ASN A 134 -29.46 14.85 13.31
N ASN A 135 -29.56 14.71 11.99
CA ASN A 135 -30.83 14.62 11.28
C ASN A 135 -31.06 13.25 10.64
N ALA A 136 -30.01 12.44 10.44
CA ALA A 136 -30.07 11.21 9.68
C ALA A 136 -29.12 10.13 10.22
N PHE A 137 -29.20 8.95 9.61
CA PHE A 137 -28.20 7.91 9.80
C PHE A 137 -27.88 7.23 8.48
N TYR A 138 -26.63 6.78 8.34
CA TYR A 138 -26.08 6.15 7.15
C TYR A 138 -25.56 4.77 7.48
N ILE A 139 -25.87 3.77 6.65
CA ILE A 139 -25.48 2.39 6.90
C ILE A 139 -24.17 2.09 6.18
N VAL A 140 -23.15 1.70 6.94
CA VAL A 140 -21.87 1.21 6.42
C VAL A 140 -21.97 -0.29 6.15
N ARG A 141 -21.43 -0.74 5.01
CA ARG A 141 -21.55 -2.12 4.52
C ARG A 141 -20.20 -2.73 4.16
#